data_AF-A0A1V2B128-F1
#
_entry.id   AF-A0A1V2B128-F1
#
_cell.length_a   1.000
_cell.length_b   1.000
_cell.length_c   1.000
_cell.angle_alpha   90.00
_cell.angle_beta   90.00
_cell.angle_gamma   90.00
#
_symmetry.space_group_name_H-M   'P 1'
#
loop_
_entity.id
_entity.type
_entity.pdbx_description
1 polymer ?
#
loop_
_entity_poly.entity_id
_entity_poly.type
_entity_poly.pdbx_seq_one_letter_code
_entity_poly.pdbx_strand_id
1 'polypeptide(L)'
;MINCANLSDQYSIIGRHALLPVMHTSCCFDGLDREMPTRYYGPTFELLGKVLIDCVEDYVSTGLITHVTTTMSGKEIEGRYGKEVRMKMKDMPNQVVLDK
;
A
#
# COMPACT_ATOMS: atom_id res chain seq x y z
N MET A 1 -8.63 7.93 6.67
CA MET A 1 -8.52 7.38 5.31
C MET A 1 -7.42 8.15 4.60
N ILE A 2 -6.47 7.44 4.00
CA ILE A 2 -5.23 7.99 3.46
C ILE A 2 -5.25 7.79 1.96
N ASN A 3 -5.23 8.90 1.21
CA ASN A 3 -5.22 8.84 -0.23
C ASN A 3 -3.84 8.40 -0.74
N CYS A 4 -3.82 7.31 -1.51
CA CYS A 4 -2.61 6.68 -2.05
C CYS A 4 -1.78 7.60 -2.96
N ALA A 5 -2.44 8.41 -3.80
CA ALA A 5 -1.78 9.37 -4.68
C ALA A 5 -1.11 10.48 -3.86
N ASN A 6 -1.85 11.06 -2.91
CA ASN A 6 -1.31 12.11 -2.04
C ASN A 6 -0.13 11.60 -1.19
N LEU A 7 -0.18 10.36 -0.70
CA LEU A 7 0.92 9.78 0.06
C LEU A 7 2.19 9.65 -0.78
N SER A 8 2.04 9.22 -2.04
CA SER A 8 3.12 9.12 -3.03
C SER A 8 3.77 10.49 -3.29
N ASP A 9 2.94 11.51 -3.48
CA ASP A 9 3.39 12.89 -3.68
C ASP A 9 4.12 13.42 -2.45
N GLN A 10 3.55 13.23 -1.25
CA GLN A 10 4.18 13.64 0.00
C GLN A 10 5.52 12.94 0.22
N TYR A 11 5.60 11.64 -0.03
CA TYR A 11 6.87 10.92 0.07
C TYR A 11 7.93 11.49 -0.88
N SER A 12 7.54 11.92 -2.08
CA SER A 12 8.49 12.56 -3.00
C SER A 12 9.05 13.89 -2.47
N ILE A 13 8.35 14.55 -1.54
CA ILE A 13 8.75 15.85 -0.97
C ILE A 13 9.53 15.67 0.35
N ILE A 14 9.08 14.77 1.23
CA ILE A 14 9.60 14.64 2.61
C ILE A 14 10.08 13.23 2.96
N GLY A 15 10.11 12.32 2.00
CA GLY A 15 10.63 10.97 2.15
C GLY A 15 9.88 10.15 3.18
N ARG A 16 10.64 9.38 3.98
CA ARG A 16 10.07 8.53 5.04
C ARG A 16 9.26 9.31 6.08
N HIS A 17 9.45 10.62 6.22
CA HIS A 17 8.62 11.41 7.13
C HIS A 17 7.14 11.38 6.73
N ALA A 18 6.82 11.23 5.43
CA ALA A 18 5.46 11.08 4.94
C ALA A 18 4.76 9.80 5.46
N LEU A 19 5.53 8.81 5.90
CA LEU A 19 5.01 7.53 6.38
C LEU A 19 4.74 7.51 7.89
N LEU A 20 5.18 8.51 8.66
CA LEU A 20 4.94 8.54 10.11
C LEU A 20 3.47 8.38 10.51
N PRO A 21 2.47 8.92 9.77
CA PRO A 21 1.07 8.71 10.11
C PRO A 21 0.56 7.28 9.88
N VAL A 22 1.28 6.47 9.08
CA VAL A 22 0.81 5.14 8.62
C VAL A 22 1.61 3.98 9.21
N MET A 23 2.83 4.25 9.68
CA MET A 23 3.68 3.22 10.27
C MET A 23 3.13 2.77 11.62
N HIS A 24 2.96 1.46 11.79
CA HIS A 24 2.52 0.83 13.04
C HIS A 24 1.17 1.39 13.56
N THR A 25 0.31 1.84 12.65
CA THR A 25 -1.04 2.33 12.97
C THR A 25 -2.08 1.66 12.07
N SER A 26 -3.27 1.39 12.63
CA SER A 26 -4.40 0.93 11.82
C SER A 26 -4.83 2.05 10.88
N CYS A 27 -4.78 1.79 9.58
CA CYS A 27 -5.09 2.78 8.56
C CYS A 27 -5.94 2.20 7.42
N CYS A 28 -6.57 3.09 6.66
CA CYS A 28 -7.32 2.75 5.46
C CYS A 28 -6.69 3.49 4.28
N PHE A 29 -6.08 2.76 3.35
CA PHE A 29 -5.56 3.27 2.09
C PHE A 29 -6.67 3.33 1.05
N ASP A 30 -6.85 4.50 0.46
CA ASP A 30 -7.87 4.74 -0.56
C ASP A 30 -7.27 4.95 -1.94
N GLY A 31 -7.75 4.13 -2.89
CA GLY A 31 -7.40 4.23 -4.30
C GLY A 31 -5.97 3.78 -4.61
N LEU A 32 -5.63 2.53 -4.30
CA LEU A 32 -4.31 1.93 -4.62
C LEU A 32 -3.94 2.09 -6.11
N ASP A 33 -4.93 2.05 -6.99
CA ASP A 33 -4.80 2.24 -8.45
C ASP A 33 -4.28 3.63 -8.84
N ARG A 34 -4.48 4.63 -7.97
CA ARG A 34 -4.14 6.03 -8.21
C ARG A 34 -2.75 6.43 -7.72
N GLU A 35 -2.03 5.50 -7.12
CA GLU A 35 -0.64 5.74 -6.73
C GLU A 35 0.17 6.27 -7.93
N MET A 36 1.10 7.19 -7.66
CA MET A 36 2.02 7.69 -8.68
C MET A 36 3.43 7.15 -8.43
N PRO A 37 4.21 6.84 -9.49
CA PRO A 37 5.63 6.52 -9.34
C PRO A 37 6.33 7.60 -8.52
N THR A 38 6.96 7.19 -7.43
CA THR A 38 7.46 8.09 -6.39
C THR A 38 8.98 8.11 -6.39
N ARG A 39 9.58 9.25 -6.01
CA ARG A 39 11.01 9.34 -5.70
C ARG A 39 11.28 10.43 -4.66
N TYR A 40 12.04 10.11 -3.62
CA TYR A 40 12.63 11.12 -2.73
C TYR A 40 14.11 11.36 -3.08
N TYR A 41 14.83 10.27 -3.40
CA TYR A 41 16.15 10.25 -4.03
C TYR A 41 16.28 9.00 -4.92
N GLY A 42 17.12 9.06 -5.96
CA GLY A 42 17.41 7.91 -6.81
C GLY A 42 16.28 7.58 -7.83
N PRO A 43 16.16 6.31 -8.25
CA PRO A 43 15.19 5.90 -9.25
C PRO A 43 13.75 5.95 -8.70
N THR A 44 12.79 6.09 -9.61
CA THR A 44 11.36 6.02 -9.30
C THR A 44 10.95 4.61 -8.94
N PHE A 45 10.03 4.47 -7.98
CA PHE A 45 9.49 3.18 -7.55
C PHE A 45 8.04 3.31 -7.07
N GLU A 46 7.36 2.18 -6.96
CA GLU A 46 6.03 2.05 -6.37
C GLU A 46 6.13 2.00 -4.84
N LEU A 47 5.82 3.12 -4.19
CA LEU A 47 5.87 3.29 -2.74
C LEU A 47 4.98 2.27 -2.01
N LEU A 48 3.76 2.10 -2.48
CA LEU A 48 2.73 1.31 -1.80
C LEU A 48 3.01 -0.18 -1.88
N GLY A 49 3.76 -0.66 -2.86
CA GLY A 49 4.21 -2.06 -2.87
C GLY A 49 5.00 -2.39 -1.61
N LYS A 50 5.85 -1.47 -1.16
CA LYS A 50 6.66 -1.61 0.05
C LYS A 50 5.83 -1.44 1.32
N VAL A 51 4.99 -0.41 1.36
CA VAL A 51 4.09 -0.14 2.49
C VAL A 51 3.13 -1.31 2.74
N LEU A 52 2.63 -1.95 1.68
CA LEU A 52 1.75 -3.11 1.81
C LEU A 52 2.45 -4.32 2.43
N ILE A 53 3.73 -4.54 2.13
CA ILE A 53 4.52 -5.59 2.78
C ILE A 53 4.66 -5.27 4.27
N ASP A 54 5.07 -4.04 4.61
CA ASP A 54 5.21 -3.61 6.01
C ASP A 54 3.88 -3.76 6.77
N CYS A 55 2.75 -3.46 6.13
CA CYS A 55 1.42 -3.66 6.72
C CYS A 55 1.08 -5.13 7.01
N VAL A 56 1.51 -6.06 6.14
CA VAL A 56 1.35 -7.51 6.41
C VAL A 56 2.20 -7.90 7.62
N GLU A 57 3.44 -7.39 7.71
CA GLU A 57 4.34 -7.68 8.82
C GLU A 57 3.80 -7.12 10.15
N ASP A 58 3.25 -5.91 10.15
CA ASP A 58 2.56 -5.30 11.29
C ASP A 58 1.32 -6.13 11.69
N TYR A 59 0.54 -6.62 10.72
CA TYR A 59 -0.59 -7.51 11.02
C TYR A 59 -0.14 -8.81 11.69
N VAL A 60 0.89 -9.47 11.15
CA VAL A 60 1.40 -10.74 11.69
C VAL A 60 2.04 -10.56 13.07
N SER A 61 2.75 -9.46 13.29
CA SER A 61 3.50 -9.22 14.53
C SER A 61 2.66 -8.65 15.66
N THR A 62 1.72 -7.74 15.37
CA THR A 62 0.96 -7.01 16.39
C THR A 62 -0.55 -7.09 16.21
N GLY A 63 -1.06 -7.71 15.14
CA GLY A 63 -2.49 -7.76 14.85
C GLY A 63 -3.07 -6.43 14.34
N LEU A 64 -2.24 -5.48 13.91
CA LEU A 64 -2.70 -4.21 13.36
C LEU A 64 -3.39 -4.42 12.03
N ILE A 65 -4.63 -3.95 11.92
CA ILE A 65 -5.46 -4.16 10.73
C ILE A 65 -5.33 -2.94 9.81
N THR A 66 -4.99 -3.21 8.55
CA THR A 66 -4.95 -2.22 7.48
C THR A 66 -5.99 -2.56 6.42
N HIS A 67 -6.76 -1.55 6.00
CA HIS A 67 -7.73 -1.69 4.91
C HIS A 67 -7.22 -1.02 3.64
N VAL A 68 -7.55 -1.58 2.49
CA VAL A 68 -7.17 -1.04 1.18
C VAL A 68 -8.37 -1.08 0.25
N THR A 69 -8.65 0.03 -0.43
CA THR A 69 -9.63 0.08 -1.53
C THR A 69 -8.90 0.24 -2.85
N THR A 70 -9.41 -0.42 -3.90
CA THR A 70 -8.80 -0.38 -5.22
C THR A 70 -9.80 -0.78 -6.29
N THR A 71 -9.63 -0.23 -7.49
CA THR A 71 -10.33 -0.69 -8.69
C THR A 71 -9.60 -1.85 -9.38
N MET A 72 -8.32 -2.08 -9.03
CA MET A 72 -7.48 -3.11 -9.64
C MET A 72 -7.88 -4.50 -9.17
N SER A 73 -7.93 -5.42 -10.14
CA SER A 73 -7.98 -6.85 -9.89
C SER A 73 -6.67 -7.37 -9.29
N GLY A 74 -6.71 -8.59 -8.76
CA GLY A 74 -5.53 -9.22 -8.21
C GLY A 74 -4.38 -9.42 -9.19
N LYS A 75 -4.68 -9.59 -10.49
CA LYS A 75 -3.67 -9.71 -11.54
C LYS A 75 -3.00 -8.37 -11.86
N GLU A 76 -3.76 -7.27 -11.80
CA GLU A 76 -3.22 -5.93 -12.02
C GLU A 76 -2.33 -5.51 -10.84
N ILE A 77 -2.71 -5.85 -9.61
CA ILE A 77 -1.86 -5.67 -8.42
C ILE A 77 -0.54 -6.45 -8.58
N GLU A 78 -0.60 -7.72 -9.00
CA GLU A 78 0.59 -8.52 -9.26
C GLU A 78 1.46 -7.95 -10.40
N GLY A 79 0.84 -7.44 -11.46
CA GLY A 79 1.55 -6.79 -12.56
C GLY A 79 2.23 -5.49 -12.16
N ARG A 80 1.63 -4.73 -11.24
CA ARG A 80 2.13 -3.43 -10.78
C ARG A 80 3.21 -3.55 -9.69
N TYR A 81 2.96 -4.37 -8.68
CA TYR A 81 3.83 -4.46 -7.50
C TYR A 81 4.67 -5.74 -7.44
N GLY A 82 4.44 -6.66 -8.37
CA GLY A 82 5.09 -7.95 -8.41
C GLY A 82 4.36 -9.03 -7.62
N LYS A 83 4.73 -10.28 -7.92
CA LYS A 83 4.17 -11.50 -7.31
C LYS A 83 4.39 -11.58 -5.80
N GLU A 84 5.51 -11.05 -5.31
CA GLU A 84 5.83 -11.06 -3.88
C GLU A 84 4.78 -10.32 -3.05
N VAL A 85 4.47 -9.08 -3.43
CA VAL A 85 3.42 -8.27 -2.79
C VAL A 85 2.08 -9.00 -2.86
N ARG A 86 1.72 -9.53 -4.03
CA ARG A 86 0.47 -10.30 -4.19
C ARG A 86 0.39 -11.51 -3.27
N MET A 87 1.49 -12.24 -3.08
CA MET A 87 1.52 -13.39 -2.18
C MET A 87 1.41 -12.97 -0.72
N LYS A 88 2.17 -11.95 -0.31
CA LYS A 88 2.14 -11.41 1.06
C LYS A 88 0.76 -10.87 1.45
N MET A 89 0.08 -10.17 0.53
CA MET A 89 -1.27 -9.66 0.81
C MET A 89 -2.29 -10.77 1.14
N LYS A 90 -2.05 -12.03 0.75
CA LYS A 90 -2.93 -13.15 1.12
C LYS A 90 -2.85 -13.50 2.61
N ASP A 91 -1.79 -13.08 3.29
CA ASP A 91 -1.60 -13.29 4.73
C ASP A 91 -2.48 -12.34 5.56
N MET A 92 -3.13 -11.33 4.94
CA MET A 92 -4.20 -10.51 5.52
C MET A 92 -5.57 -11.00 4.99
N PRO A 93 -6.18 -12.04 5.60
CA PRO A 93 -7.32 -12.75 5.00
C PRO A 93 -8.64 -11.97 5.18
N ASN A 94 -8.95 -11.05 4.27
CA ASN A 94 -10.32 -10.53 4.08
C ASN A 94 -10.51 -9.81 2.73
N GLN A 95 -10.22 -10.48 1.61
CA GLN A 95 -10.51 -9.89 0.29
C GLN A 95 -12.02 -9.89 0.06
N VAL A 96 -12.61 -8.69 0.01
CA VAL A 96 -14.01 -8.49 -0.36
C VAL A 96 -14.06 -7.94 -1.78
N VAL A 97 -14.70 -8.69 -2.68
CA VAL A 97 -14.99 -8.21 -4.04
C VAL A 97 -16.40 -7.63 -4.03
N LEU A 98 -16.52 -6.36 -4.39
CA LEU A 98 -17.80 -5.69 -4.52
C LEU A 98 -18.27 -5.83 -5.97
N ASP A 99 -19.18 -6.78 -6.20
CA ASP A 99 -19.93 -6.82 -7.45
C ASP A 99 -20.96 -5.69 -7.45
N LYS A 100 -21.15 -5.06 -8.61
CA LYS A 100 -22.13 -3.99 -8.81
C LYS A 100 -23.57 -4.49 -8.67
#